data_AF-A0A959GC21-F1
#
_entry.id   AF-A0A959GC21-F1
#
_cell.length_a   1.000
_cell.length_b   1.000
_cell.length_c   1.000
_cell.angle_alpha   90.00
_cell.angle_beta   90.00
_cell.angle_gamma   90.00
#
_symmetry.space_group_name_H-M   'P 1'
#
loop_
_entity.id
_entity.type
_entity.pdbx_description
1 polymer ?
#
loop_
_entity_poly.entity_id
_entity_poly.type
_entity_poly.pdbx_seq_one_letter_code
_entity_poly.pdbx_strand_id
1 'polypeptide(L)'
;MDTLNKIIEFELLSIGDFKLKVYTLIAIVFILLITKLVLQLIKKALFRRQKRNKLDTGNAYALYQIIKYIVWVIAIGFLLEAIGIKVTVLIAGSAALLVGVGLGLQQTFNDVISGIILLSE
;
A
#
# COMPACT_ATOMS: atom_id res chain seq x y z
N MET A 1 -32.26 15.80 -9.89
CA MET A 1 -31.16 15.70 -8.91
C MET A 1 -31.52 14.73 -7.79
N ASP A 2 -32.76 14.74 -7.28
CA ASP A 2 -33.20 13.88 -6.15
C ASP A 2 -33.30 12.38 -6.46
N THR A 3 -33.51 12.00 -7.72
CA THR A 3 -33.57 10.59 -8.16
C THR A 3 -32.19 9.93 -8.19
N LEU A 4 -31.13 10.67 -8.50
CA LEU A 4 -29.74 10.19 -8.45
C LEU A 4 -29.30 9.92 -7.01
N ASN A 5 -29.64 10.80 -6.07
CA ASN A 5 -29.33 10.61 -4.65
C ASN A 5 -30.02 9.37 -4.08
N LYS A 6 -31.29 9.11 -4.44
CA LYS A 6 -32.02 7.90 -4.01
C LYS A 6 -31.41 6.59 -4.52
N ILE A 7 -30.78 6.58 -5.70
CA ILE A 7 -30.12 5.40 -6.25
C ILE A 7 -28.76 5.17 -5.60
N ILE A 8 -28.04 6.24 -5.24
CA ILE A 8 -26.72 6.17 -4.60
C ILE A 8 -26.82 5.78 -3.11
N GLU A 9 -27.90 6.20 -2.44
CA GLU A 9 -28.18 5.87 -1.03
C GLU A 9 -28.89 4.52 -0.83
N PHE A 10 -29.22 3.82 -1.92
CA PHE A 10 -29.95 2.56 -1.84
C PHE A 10 -29.11 1.49 -1.11
N GLU A 11 -29.64 0.98 0.00
CA GLU A 11 -29.00 -0.03 0.83
C GLU A 11 -29.15 -1.40 0.15
N LEU A 12 -28.05 -1.96 -0.37
CA LEU A 12 -28.07 -3.24 -1.10
C LEU A 12 -28.00 -4.45 -0.18
N LEU A 13 -27.35 -4.33 0.98
CA LEU A 13 -27.19 -5.38 1.99
C LEU A 13 -27.03 -4.72 3.37
N SER A 14 -27.87 -5.14 4.31
CA SER A 14 -27.77 -4.81 5.74
C SER A 14 -27.31 -6.06 6.49
N ILE A 15 -26.10 -6.02 7.06
CA ILE A 15 -25.61 -7.04 8.00
C ILE A 15 -25.29 -6.29 9.30
N GLY A 16 -26.20 -6.36 10.27
CA GLY A 16 -26.07 -5.63 11.55
C GLY A 16 -26.08 -4.11 11.35
N ASP A 17 -25.11 -3.40 11.92
CA ASP A 17 -24.94 -1.93 11.80
C ASP A 17 -24.17 -1.50 10.54
N PHE A 18 -23.76 -2.45 9.69
CA PHE A 18 -22.95 -2.17 8.50
C PHE A 18 -23.83 -1.94 7.28
N LYS A 19 -24.04 -0.66 6.94
CA LYS A 19 -24.81 -0.23 5.77
C LYS A 19 -23.92 -0.19 4.53
N LEU A 20 -23.89 -1.28 3.77
CA LEU A 20 -23.13 -1.37 2.53
C LEU A 20 -23.91 -0.66 1.41
N LYS A 21 -23.58 0.61 1.18
CA LYS A 21 -24.21 1.45 0.17
C LYS A 21 -23.54 1.29 -1.19
N VAL A 22 -24.25 1.63 -2.27
CA VAL A 22 -23.73 1.59 -3.66
C VAL A 22 -22.43 2.40 -3.82
N TYR A 23 -22.28 3.50 -3.07
CA TYR A 23 -21.07 4.33 -3.11
C TYR A 23 -19.80 3.55 -2.73
N THR A 24 -19.88 2.62 -1.77
CA THR A 24 -18.73 1.81 -1.33
C THR A 24 -18.26 0.88 -2.44
N LEU A 25 -19.22 0.28 -3.18
CA LEU A 25 -18.90 -0.61 -4.29
C LEU A 25 -18.22 0.15 -5.44
N ILE A 26 -18.72 1.35 -5.76
CA ILE A 26 -18.11 2.26 -6.74
C ILE A 26 -16.71 2.67 -6.29
N ALA A 27 -16.53 3.03 -5.01
CA ALA A 27 -15.24 3.42 -4.46
C ALA A 27 -14.21 2.27 -4.56
N ILE A 28 -14.60 1.04 -4.23
CA ILE A 28 -13.73 -0.15 -4.34
C ILE A 28 -13.27 -0.35 -5.80
N VAL A 29 -14.19 -0.31 -6.76
CA VAL A 29 -13.87 -0.45 -8.18
C VAL A 29 -12.91 0.66 -8.63
N PHE A 30 -13.15 1.90 -8.17
CA PHE A 30 -12.33 3.05 -8.51
C PHE A 30 -10.91 2.94 -7.93
N ILE A 31 -10.78 2.50 -6.68
CA ILE A 31 -9.48 2.25 -6.03
C ILE A 31 -8.70 1.20 -6.84
N LEU A 32 -9.32 0.05 -7.17
CA LEU A 32 -8.67 -1.00 -7.95
C LEU A 32 -8.24 -0.52 -9.34
N LEU A 33 -9.05 0.30 -10.00
CA LEU A 33 -8.73 0.89 -11.29
C LEU A 33 -7.49 1.79 -11.20
N ILE A 34 -7.46 2.70 -10.21
CA ILE A 34 -6.32 3.59 -9.97
C ILE A 34 -5.07 2.77 -9.64
N THR A 35 -5.16 1.77 -8.75
CA THR A 35 -4.03 0.91 -8.39
C THR A 35 -3.45 0.23 -9.62
N LYS A 36 -4.29 -0.34 -10.49
CA LYS A 36 -3.85 -0.98 -11.73
C LYS A 36 -3.17 0.02 -12.67
N LEU A 37 -3.73 1.22 -12.82
CA LEU A 37 -3.17 2.27 -13.68
C LEU A 37 -1.80 2.73 -13.16
N VAL A 38 -1.66 2.98 -11.86
CA VAL A 38 -0.39 3.34 -11.22
C VAL A 38 0.67 2.25 -11.42
N LEU A 39 0.32 0.98 -11.19
CA LEU A 39 1.23 -0.15 -11.40
C LEU A 39 1.67 -0.29 -12.87
N GLN A 40 0.76 -0.03 -13.81
CA GLN A 40 1.08 -0.03 -15.24
C GLN A 40 2.04 1.11 -15.61
N LEU A 41 1.83 2.32 -15.07
CA LEU A 41 2.72 3.46 -15.30
C LEU A 41 4.12 3.19 -14.74
N ILE A 42 4.22 2.67 -13.52
CA ILE A 42 5.50 2.31 -12.89
C ILE A 42 6.21 1.22 -13.70
N LYS A 43 5.49 0.15 -14.08
CA LYS A 43 6.06 -0.91 -14.94
C LYS A 43 6.58 -0.31 -16.24
N LYS A 44 5.78 0.51 -16.92
CA LYS A 44 6.20 1.14 -18.18
C LYS A 44 7.42 2.04 -17.97
N ALA A 45 7.50 2.79 -16.88
CA ALA A 45 8.65 3.66 -16.59
C ALA A 45 9.95 2.86 -16.34
N LEU A 46 9.88 1.80 -15.53
CA LEU A 46 11.04 0.96 -15.20
C LEU A 46 11.56 0.21 -16.43
N PHE A 47 10.67 -0.47 -17.16
CA PHE A 47 11.05 -1.28 -18.32
C PHE A 47 11.39 -0.43 -19.56
N ARG A 48 10.91 0.81 -19.65
CA ARG A 48 11.35 1.77 -20.69
C ARG A 48 12.80 2.22 -20.46
N ARG A 49 13.26 2.33 -19.21
CA ARG A 49 14.66 2.63 -18.88
C ARG A 49 15.58 1.43 -19.12
N GLN A 50 15.09 0.21 -18.93
CA GLN A 50 15.84 -1.01 -19.24
C GLN A 50 16.29 -1.06 -20.69
N LYS A 51 15.39 -0.76 -21.65
CA LYS A 51 15.70 -0.76 -23.09
C LYS A 51 16.73 0.31 -23.50
N ARG A 52 16.96 1.32 -22.66
CA ARG A 52 17.89 2.44 -22.92
C ARG A 52 19.28 2.23 -22.29
N ASN A 53 19.36 1.60 -21.10
CA ASN A 53 20.57 1.64 -20.26
C ASN A 53 21.21 0.27 -19.94
N LYS A 54 20.87 -0.82 -20.64
CA LYS A 54 21.39 -2.18 -20.32
C LYS A 54 21.27 -2.54 -18.82
N LEU A 55 20.22 -2.05 -18.16
CA LEU A 55 19.95 -2.44 -16.78
C LEU A 55 19.70 -3.94 -16.74
N ASP A 56 20.32 -4.61 -15.77
CA ASP A 56 20.18 -6.04 -15.59
C ASP A 56 18.70 -6.38 -15.34
N THR A 57 18.19 -7.34 -16.12
CA THR A 57 16.76 -7.65 -16.21
C THR A 57 16.22 -8.09 -14.84
N GLY A 58 17.06 -8.75 -14.05
CA GLY A 58 16.76 -9.16 -12.67
C GLY A 58 16.53 -7.97 -11.74
N ASN A 59 17.40 -6.96 -11.77
CA ASN A 59 17.30 -5.81 -10.86
C ASN A 59 16.06 -4.97 -11.12
N ALA A 60 15.71 -4.73 -12.39
CA ALA A 60 14.50 -3.99 -12.74
C ALA A 60 13.22 -4.72 -12.30
N TYR A 61 13.22 -6.06 -12.40
CA TYR A 61 12.11 -6.89 -11.94
C TYR A 61 11.98 -6.90 -10.41
N ALA A 62 13.09 -7.09 -9.70
CA ALA A 62 13.12 -7.05 -8.23
C ALA A 62 12.62 -5.69 -7.69
N LEU A 63 13.09 -4.58 -8.28
CA LEU A 63 12.62 -3.24 -7.93
C LEU A 63 11.13 -3.06 -8.20
N TYR A 64 10.64 -3.52 -9.37
CA TYR A 64 9.21 -3.49 -9.67
C TYR A 64 8.39 -4.29 -8.65
N GLN A 65 8.89 -5.44 -8.20
CA GLN A 65 8.20 -6.29 -7.23
C GLN A 65 8.10 -5.61 -5.85
N ILE A 66 9.16 -4.97 -5.37
CA ILE A 66 9.14 -4.18 -4.13
C ILE A 66 8.09 -3.06 -4.23
N ILE A 67 8.12 -2.27 -5.32
CA ILE A 67 7.17 -1.18 -5.52
C ILE A 67 5.74 -1.71 -5.62
N LYS A 68 5.54 -2.84 -6.33
CA LYS A 68 4.23 -3.48 -6.46
C LYS A 68 3.65 -3.82 -5.10
N TYR A 69 4.44 -4.40 -4.19
CA TYR A 69 3.95 -4.73 -2.85
C TYR A 69 3.59 -3.48 -2.04
N ILE A 70 4.42 -2.43 -2.08
CA ILE A 70 4.13 -1.17 -1.39
C ILE A 70 2.81 -0.57 -1.88
N VAL A 71 2.62 -0.51 -3.20
CA VAL A 71 1.38 0.02 -3.81
C VAL A 71 0.17 -0.82 -3.40
N TRP A 72 0.30 -2.15 -3.31
CA TRP A 72 -0.79 -3.01 -2.83
C TRP A 72 -1.12 -2.78 -1.35
N VAL A 73 -0.13 -2.60 -0.48
CA VAL A 73 -0.36 -2.29 0.94
C VAL A 73 -1.16 -0.99 1.08
N ILE A 74 -0.79 0.04 0.32
CA ILE A 74 -1.51 1.32 0.30
C ILE A 74 -2.95 1.14 -0.23
N ALA A 75 -3.10 0.40 -1.33
CA ALA A 75 -4.42 0.13 -1.93
C ALA A 75 -5.35 -0.61 -0.96
N ILE A 76 -4.81 -1.60 -0.22
CA ILE A 76 -5.56 -2.30 0.82
C ILE A 76 -5.97 -1.34 1.93
N GLY A 77 -5.10 -0.41 2.35
CA GLY A 77 -5.46 0.66 3.28
C GLY A 77 -6.68 1.44 2.80
N PHE A 78 -6.67 1.94 1.56
CA PHE A 78 -7.82 2.66 1.01
C PHE A 78 -9.08 1.79 0.89
N LEU A 79 -8.95 0.51 0.57
CA LEU A 79 -10.09 -0.43 0.53
C LEU A 79 -10.71 -0.61 1.92
N LEU A 80 -9.88 -0.78 2.95
CA LEU A 80 -10.31 -0.87 4.35
C LEU A 80 -11.05 0.40 4.77
N GLU A 81 -10.52 1.57 4.41
CA GLU A 81 -11.16 2.86 4.70
C GLU A 81 -12.49 3.02 3.95
N ALA A 82 -12.57 2.60 2.69
CA ALA A 82 -13.80 2.64 1.90
C ALA A 82 -14.91 1.77 2.49
N ILE A 83 -14.56 0.64 3.10
CA ILE A 83 -15.52 -0.19 3.84
C ILE A 83 -15.74 0.30 5.28
N GLY A 84 -15.16 1.41 5.73
CA GLY A 84 -15.43 2.00 7.05
C GLY A 84 -14.54 1.48 8.19
N ILE A 85 -13.47 0.74 7.89
CA ILE A 85 -12.46 0.37 8.88
C ILE A 85 -11.54 1.56 9.14
N LYS A 86 -11.33 1.90 10.42
CA LYS A 86 -10.45 3.00 10.82
C LYS A 86 -8.97 2.63 10.64
N VAL A 87 -8.45 2.91 9.45
CA VAL A 87 -7.04 2.63 9.09
C VAL A 87 -6.06 3.33 10.03
N THR A 88 -6.42 4.48 10.60
CA THR A 88 -5.62 5.17 11.62
C THR A 88 -5.23 4.27 12.79
N VAL A 89 -6.13 3.37 13.24
CA VAL A 89 -5.84 2.42 14.33
C VAL A 89 -4.83 1.38 13.89
N LEU A 90 -4.95 0.87 12.66
CA LEU A 90 -4.00 -0.09 12.09
C LEU A 90 -2.62 0.55 11.92
N ILE A 91 -2.55 1.79 11.44
CA ILE A 91 -1.29 2.54 11.32
C ILE A 91 -0.67 2.78 12.68
N ALA A 92 -1.45 3.24 13.67
CA ALA A 92 -0.94 3.48 15.03
C ALA A 92 -0.41 2.18 15.66
N GLY A 93 -1.14 1.07 15.53
CA GLY A 93 -0.70 -0.24 16.01
C GLY A 93 0.56 -0.74 15.28
N SER A 94 0.61 -0.59 13.96
CA SER A 94 1.78 -0.96 13.16
C SER A 94 3.00 -0.11 13.51
N ALA A 95 2.82 1.18 13.76
CA ALA A 95 3.88 2.08 14.21
C ALA A 95 4.40 1.67 15.59
N ALA A 96 3.52 1.35 16.55
CA ALA A 96 3.91 0.86 17.86
C ALA A 96 4.69 -0.46 17.77
N LEU A 97 4.25 -1.39 16.92
CA LEU A 97 4.96 -2.65 16.66
C LEU A 97 6.33 -2.42 16.03
N LEU A 98 6.42 -1.56 15.01
CA LEU A 98 7.69 -1.23 14.35
C LEU A 98 8.67 -0.54 15.30
N VAL A 99 8.18 0.34 16.18
CA VAL A 99 8.99 0.91 17.27
C VAL A 99 9.45 -0.18 18.23
N GLY A 100 8.57 -1.08 18.65
CA GLY A 100 8.94 -2.20 19.51
C GLY A 100 9.99 -3.12 18.89
N VAL A 101 9.86 -3.45 17.61
CA VAL A 101 10.86 -4.21 16.84
C VAL A 101 12.17 -3.42 16.73
N GLY A 102 12.11 -2.12 16.45
CA GLY A 102 13.28 -1.26 16.38
C GLY A 102 14.05 -1.18 17.70
N LEU A 103 13.34 -1.12 18.83
CA LEU A 103 13.94 -1.18 20.16
C LEU A 103 14.56 -2.56 20.44
N GLY A 104 13.86 -3.65 20.08
CA GLY A 104 14.36 -5.01 20.24
C GLY A 104 15.60 -5.32 19.40
N LEU A 105 15.72 -4.70 18.22
CA LEU A 105 16.86 -4.85 17.31
C LEU A 105 17.94 -3.78 17.51
N GLN A 106 17.75 -2.84 18.44
CA GLN A 106 18.64 -1.70 18.63
C GLN A 106 20.09 -2.15 18.87
N GLN A 107 20.28 -3.19 19.66
CA GLN A 107 21.63 -3.69 19.99
C GLN A 107 22.30 -4.33 18.78
N THR A 108 21.59 -5.18 18.02
CA THR A 108 22.12 -5.74 16.77
C THR A 108 22.50 -4.65 15.77
N PHE A 109 21.70 -3.59 15.68
CA PHE A 109 22.03 -2.45 14.83
C PHE A 109 23.32 -1.75 15.30
N ASN A 110 23.48 -1.52 16.60
CA ASN A 110 24.71 -0.95 17.17
C ASN A 110 25.94 -1.84 16.92
N ASP A 111 25.80 -3.16 17.04
CA ASP A 111 26.90 -4.11 16.80
C ASP A 111 27.35 -4.06 15.34
N VAL A 112 26.40 -4.00 14.40
CA VAL A 112 26.67 -3.87 12.96
C VAL A 112 27.40 -2.56 12.65
N ILE A 113 26.92 -1.44 13.18
CA ILE A 113 27.55 -0.12 12.96
C ILE A 113 28.96 -0.09 13.56
N SER A 114 29.13 -0.62 14.77
CA SER A 114 30.44 -0.70 15.44
C SER A 114 31.43 -1.53 14.62
N GLY A 115 30.99 -2.65 14.05
CA GLY A 115 31.81 -3.47 13.16
C GLY A 115 32.23 -2.73 11.89
N ILE A 116 31.34 -1.95 11.27
CA ILE A 116 31.67 -1.15 10.09
C ILE A 116 32.69 -0.05 10.44
N ILE A 117 32.52 0.62 11.58
CA ILE A 117 33.44 1.66 12.05
C ILE A 117 34.84 1.06 12.28
N LEU A 118 34.92 -0.06 13.00
CA LEU A 118 36.20 -0.73 13.30
C LEU A 118 36.95 -1.16 12.03
N LEU A 119 36.24 -1.62 11.00
CA LEU A 119 36.86 -2.01 9.72
C LEU A 119 37.35 -0.82 8.89
N SER A 120 36.86 0.38 9.21
CA SER A 120 37.16 1.61 8.48
C SER A 120 38.21 2.48 9.16
N GLU A 121 38.61 2.12 10.39
CA GLU A 121 39.74 2.69 11.14
C GLU A 121 41.01 1.89 10.84
#